data_AF-A0AAU1M1E4-F1
#
_entry.id   AF-A0AAU1M1E4-F1
#
_cell.length_a   1.000
_cell.length_b   1.000
_cell.length_c   1.000
_cell.angle_alpha   90.00
_cell.angle_beta   90.00
_cell.angle_gamma   90.00
#
_symmetry.space_group_name_H-M   'P 1'
#
loop_
_entity.id
_entity.type
_entity.pdbx_description
1 polymer ?
#
loop_
_entity_poly.entity_id
_entity_poly.type
_entity_poly.pdbx_seq_one_letter_code
_entity_poly.pdbx_strand_id
1 'polypeptide(L)' 'MTLTLELIRHDVADALGENPADIPLDENLLDHGLDSVRIMSLLGRWRRDHGVVADFADLAEQPAIDVWAPLLEAS' A
#
# COMPACT_ATOMS: atom_id res chain seq x y z
N MET A 1 10.57 1.77 -12.32
CA MET A 1 11.09 0.63 -11.52
C MET A 1 9.88 -0.17 -11.06
N THR A 2 9.96 -1.49 -10.94
CA THR A 2 8.82 -2.29 -10.43
C THR A 2 8.58 -1.99 -8.96
N LEU A 3 7.31 -2.02 -8.54
CA LEU A 3 6.96 -1.94 -7.13
C LEU A 3 7.41 -3.25 -6.45
N THR A 4 7.79 -3.21 -5.17
CA THR A 4 8.15 -4.40 -4.40
C THR A 4 7.36 -4.43 -3.09
N LEU A 5 7.20 -5.62 -2.51
CA LEU A 5 6.52 -5.77 -1.22
C LEU A 5 7.14 -4.89 -0.13
N GLU A 6 8.47 -4.82 -0.10
CA GLU A 6 9.22 -4.01 0.85
C GLU A 6 8.97 -2.51 0.66
N LEU A 7 8.85 -2.04 -0.59
CA LEU A 7 8.53 -0.65 -0.89
C LEU A 7 7.09 -0.30 -0.49
N ILE A 8 6.13 -1.18 -0.78
CA ILE A 8 4.73 -0.99 -0.35
C ILE A 8 4.68 -0.85 1.17
N ARG A 9 5.31 -1.79 1.89
CA ARG A 9 5.36 -1.80 3.35
C ARG A 9 6.03 -0.54 3.90
N HIS A 10 7.13 -0.12 3.29
CA HIS A 10 7.84 1.10 3.68
C HIS A 10 6.96 2.35 3.48
N ASP A 11 6.30 2.47 2.34
CA ASP A 11 5.45 3.63 2.04
C ASP A 11 4.20 3.67 2.94
N VAL A 12 3.62 2.52 3.26
CA VAL A 12 2.53 2.42 4.24
C VAL A 12 3.00 2.84 5.63
N ALA A 13 4.17 2.38 6.06
CA ALA A 13 4.75 2.77 7.35
C ALA A 13 5.04 4.26 7.43
N ASP A 14 5.62 4.86 6.37
CA ASP A 14 5.86 6.30 6.26
C ASP A 14 4.55 7.08 6.33
N ALA A 15 3.49 6.59 5.68
CA ALA A 15 2.17 7.19 5.81
C ALA A 15 1.66 7.13 7.25
N LEU A 16 1.78 5.99 7.93
CA LEU A 16 1.31 5.83 9.32
C LEU A 16 2.20 6.53 10.36
N GLY A 17 3.45 6.86 10.00
CA GLY A 17 4.46 7.34 10.94
C GLY A 17 5.01 6.23 11.85
N GLU A 18 4.96 4.99 11.37
CA GLU A 18 5.37 3.79 12.11
C GLU A 18 6.64 3.17 11.50
N ASN A 19 7.21 2.19 12.19
CA ASN A 19 8.33 1.43 11.66
C ASN A 19 7.82 0.41 10.64
N PRO A 20 8.43 0.29 9.43
CA PRO A 20 8.08 -0.75 8.47
C PRO A 20 8.06 -2.15 9.07
N ALA A 21 8.92 -2.45 10.06
CA ALA A 21 8.95 -3.74 10.74
C ALA A 21 7.67 -4.07 11.53
N ASP A 22 6.91 -3.05 11.94
CA ASP A 22 5.69 -3.18 12.74
C ASP A 22 4.43 -3.27 11.85
N ILE A 23 4.53 -2.92 10.57
CA ILE A 23 3.39 -3.00 9.63
C ILE A 23 3.15 -4.46 9.22
N PRO A 24 1.97 -5.04 9.50
CA PRO A 24 1.64 -6.39 9.07
C PRO A 24 1.40 -6.47 7.56
N LEU A 25 1.62 -7.65 6.99
CA LEU A 25 1.45 -7.88 5.56
C LEU A 25 0.04 -8.39 5.21
N ASP A 26 -0.52 -9.21 6.09
CA ASP A 26 -1.75 -10.00 5.92
C ASP A 26 -2.93 -9.47 6.74
N GLU A 27 -2.72 -8.41 7.52
CA GLU A 27 -3.78 -7.78 8.33
C GLU A 27 -4.36 -6.55 7.65
N ASN A 28 -5.57 -6.19 8.07
CA ASN A 28 -6.29 -5.02 7.61
C ASN A 28 -5.63 -3.74 8.15
N LEU A 29 -4.98 -2.98 7.27
CA LEU A 29 -4.26 -1.76 7.62
C LEU A 29 -5.16 -0.64 8.16
N LEU A 30 -6.49 -0.68 7.95
CA LEU A 30 -7.41 0.28 8.56
C LEU A 30 -7.46 0.13 10.08
N ASP A 31 -7.30 -1.10 10.60
CA ASP A 31 -7.20 -1.36 12.03
C ASP A 31 -5.88 -0.80 12.62
N HIS A 32 -4.89 -0.58 11.76
CA HIS A 32 -3.60 0.07 12.06
C HIS A 32 -3.60 1.58 11.79
N GLY A 33 -4.77 2.18 11.59
CA GLY A 33 -4.92 3.64 11.43
C GLY A 33 -4.72 4.14 10.00
N LEU A 34 -4.65 3.25 9.01
CA LEU A 34 -4.71 3.67 7.62
C LEU A 34 -6.11 4.22 7.29
N ASP A 35 -6.16 5.23 6.43
CA ASP A 35 -7.41 5.87 6.02
C ASP A 35 -7.45 6.08 4.51
N SER A 36 -8.63 6.41 3.99
CA SER A 36 -8.85 6.60 2.55
C SER A 36 -7.96 7.70 1.94
N VAL A 37 -7.61 8.74 2.70
CA VAL A 37 -6.78 9.85 2.21
C VAL A 37 -5.34 9.38 2.04
N ARG A 38 -4.85 8.55 2.95
CA ARG A 38 -3.52 7.94 2.85
C ARG A 38 -3.44 6.96 1.69
N ILE A 39 -4.44 6.09 1.51
CA ILE A 39 -4.50 5.17 0.36
C ILE A 39 -4.49 5.95 -0.96
N MET A 40 -5.32 7.00 -1.07
CA MET A 40 -5.33 7.91 -2.23
C MET A 40 -3.95 8.51 -2.53
N SER A 41 -3.25 8.93 -1.48
CA SER A 41 -1.92 9.54 -1.59
C SER A 41 -0.86 8.53 -2.03
N LEU A 42 -0.89 7.31 -1.47
CA LEU A 42 -0.03 6.19 -1.84
C LEU A 42 -0.25 5.78 -3.30
N LEU A 43 -1.50 5.54 -3.67
CA LEU A 43 -1.88 5.17 -5.04
C LEU A 43 -1.45 6.24 -6.05
N GLY A 44 -1.62 7.52 -5.71
CA GLY A 44 -1.14 8.63 -6.54
C GLY A 44 0.40 8.65 -6.70
N ARG A 45 1.15 8.27 -5.66
CA ARG A 45 2.62 8.15 -5.73
C ARG A 45 3.02 6.96 -6.60
N TRP A 46 2.48 5.78 -6.34
CA TRP A 46 2.78 4.58 -7.12
C TRP A 46 2.40 4.70 -8.59
N ARG A 47 1.28 5.37 -8.90
CA ARG A 47 0.91 5.73 -10.28
C ARG A 47 1.97 6.58 -10.97
N ARG A 48 2.50 7.61 -10.28
CA ARG A 48 3.50 8.51 -10.85
C ARG A 48 4.88 7.86 -11.01
N ASP A 49 5.33 7.12 -10.00
CA ASP A 49 6.72 6.67 -9.91
C ASP A 49 6.92 5.26 -10.51
N HIS A 50 5.87 4.44 -10.48
CA HIS A 50 5.90 3.03 -10.90
C HIS A 50 4.92 2.69 -12.03
N GLY A 51 4.02 3.61 -12.40
CA GLY A 51 3.07 3.38 -13.49
C GLY A 51 1.95 2.39 -13.16
N VAL A 52 1.65 2.21 -11.87
CA VAL A 52 0.58 1.33 -11.38
C VAL A 52 -0.76 1.71 -12.00
N VAL A 53 -1.58 0.71 -12.37
CA VAL A 53 -2.94 0.88 -12.93
C VAL A 53 -4.06 0.47 -11.96
N ALA A 54 -3.74 -0.09 -10.80
CA ALA A 54 -4.72 -0.47 -9.78
C ALA A 54 -5.62 0.69 -9.35
N ASP A 55 -6.88 0.39 -9.03
CA ASP A 55 -7.85 1.37 -8.57
C ASP A 55 -7.98 1.40 -7.05
N PHE A 56 -8.47 2.53 -6.56
CA PHE A 56 -8.73 2.71 -5.13
C PHE A 56 -9.71 1.69 -4.59
N ALA A 57 -10.76 1.39 -5.37
CA ALA A 57 -11.78 0.46 -4.94
C ALA A 57 -11.17 -0.92 -4.61
N ASP A 58 -10.24 -1.39 -5.45
CA ASP A 58 -9.54 -2.66 -5.24
C ASP A 58 -8.70 -2.64 -3.95
N LEU A 59 -7.98 -1.54 -3.72
CA LEU A 59 -7.15 -1.38 -2.52
C LEU A 59 -7.97 -1.20 -1.24
N ALA A 60 -9.10 -0.49 -1.34
CA ALA A 60 -9.97 -0.18 -0.21
C ALA A 60 -10.88 -1.36 0.18
N GLU A 61 -11.18 -2.27 -0.75
CA GLU A 61 -11.94 -3.49 -0.47
C GLU A 61 -11.19 -4.39 0.51
N GLN A 62 -9.90 -4.59 0.28
CA GLN A 62 -9.02 -5.40 1.13
C GLN A 62 -7.68 -4.66 1.33
N PRO A 63 -7.60 -3.82 2.37
CA PRO A 63 -6.43 -2.98 2.65
C PRO A 63 -5.33 -3.77 3.36
N ALA A 64 -4.80 -4.80 2.71
CA ALA A 64 -3.72 -5.65 3.19
C ALA A 64 -2.60 -5.72 2.13
N ILE A 65 -1.34 -5.72 2.56
CA ILE A 65 -0.19 -5.61 1.65
C ILE A 65 -0.05 -6.84 0.76
N ASP A 66 -0.32 -8.04 1.31
CA ASP A 66 -0.28 -9.30 0.59
C ASP A 66 -1.34 -9.38 -0.53
N VAL A 67 -2.51 -8.77 -0.32
CA VAL A 67 -3.57 -8.62 -1.32
C VAL A 67 -3.22 -7.54 -2.34
N TRP A 68 -2.59 -6.45 -1.89
CA TRP A 68 -2.18 -5.36 -2.78
C TRP A 68 -1.05 -5.75 -3.72
N ALA A 69 -0.06 -6.52 -3.25
CA ALA A 69 1.10 -6.91 -4.04
C ALA A 69 0.76 -7.46 -5.44
N PRO A 70 -0.14 -8.44 -5.62
CA PRO A 70 -0.52 -8.91 -6.95
C PRO A 70 -1.32 -7.87 -7.75
N LEU A 71 -2.15 -7.03 -7.12
CA LEU A 71 -2.90 -5.97 -7.80
C LEU A 71 -2.00 -4.87 -8.34
N LEU A 72 -0.90 -4.61 -7.63
CA LEU A 72 0.10 -3.59 -7.97
C LEU A 72 1.21 -4.14 -8.86
N GLU A 73 1.13 -5.41 -9.27
CA GLU A 73 2.18 -6.14 -10.02
C GLU A 73 3.55 -6.06 -9.33
N ALA A 74 3.55 -6.12 -7.99
CA ALA A 74 4.76 -6.05 -7.20
C ALA A 74 5.56 -7.37 -7.29
N SER A 75 6.88 -7.24 -7.41
CA SER A 75 7.84 -8.36 -7.47
C SER A 75 8.47 -8.70 -6.12
#